data_AF-W7Q0E3-F1
#
_entry.id   AF-W7Q0E3-F1
#
_cell.length_a   1.000
_cell.length_b   1.000
_cell.length_c   1.000
_cell.angle_alpha   90.00
_cell.angle_beta   90.00
_cell.angle_gamma   90.00
#
_symmetry.space_group_name_H-M   'P 1'
#
loop_
_entity.id
_entity.type
_entity.pdbx_description
1 polymer ?
#
loop_
_entity_poly.entity_id
_entity_poly.type
_entity_poly.pdbx_seq_one_letter_code
_entity_poly.pdbx_strand_id
1 'polypeptide(L)'
;SDYLAIATLGIAEIIKAFLKNSDWLTRGTATVSPLPWPTPGPAELGFTLARAIYLSVTAAMIAVIFFLLHRAYHAPWGRMIRAIRDNEVSAAAMGKDINKRRLEIFVLGCILMGVGGGALASFNSLFDPQGYLPLNHTFLVLVMVILGPGNNLGTIFGAVAVYIIWLMSEPLALFLMNLAVMFGEGVFGWDPPANLSSRALQARVLVIGLLITLVLRFAPKGLLPENVPHHQ
;
A
#
# COMPACT_ATOMS: atom_id res chain seq x y z
N SER A 1 -8.24 18.89 -15.29
CA SER A 1 -7.78 17.90 -14.30
C SER A 1 -6.65 17.02 -14.84
N ASP A 2 -6.64 16.73 -16.15
CA ASP A 2 -5.67 15.80 -16.76
C ASP A 2 -4.23 16.33 -16.80
N TYR A 3 -4.04 17.64 -17.01
CA TYR A 3 -2.71 18.28 -16.97
C TYR A 3 -2.00 18.13 -15.63
N LEU A 4 -2.75 18.17 -14.52
CA LEU A 4 -2.19 17.99 -13.18
C LEU A 4 -1.73 16.55 -12.98
N ALA A 5 -2.50 15.57 -13.44
CA ALA A 5 -2.14 14.15 -13.33
C ALA A 5 -0.89 13.81 -14.15
N ILE A 6 -0.78 14.34 -15.37
CA ILE A 6 0.42 14.17 -16.21
C ILE A 6 1.64 14.82 -15.54
N ALA A 7 1.48 16.03 -14.99
CA ALA A 7 2.56 16.74 -14.32
C ALA A 7 3.06 16.00 -13.07
N THR A 8 2.17 15.46 -12.22
CA THR A 8 2.57 14.73 -11.01
C THR A 8 3.25 13.41 -11.34
N LEU A 9 2.80 12.72 -12.39
CA LEU A 9 3.45 11.50 -12.89
C LEU A 9 4.87 11.81 -13.41
N GLY A 10 5.01 12.89 -14.20
CA GLY A 10 6.31 13.37 -14.66
C GLY A 10 7.27 13.70 -13.52
N ILE A 11 6.80 14.44 -12.51
CA ILE A 11 7.60 14.75 -11.30
C ILE A 11 8.01 13.47 -10.57
N ALA A 12 7.09 12.50 -10.44
CA ALA A 12 7.40 11.22 -9.78
C ALA A 12 8.47 10.42 -10.54
N GLU A 13 8.44 10.39 -11.88
CA GLU A 13 9.49 9.75 -12.69
C GLU A 13 10.83 10.46 -12.57
N ILE A 14 10.84 11.81 -12.55
CA ILE A 14 12.07 12.59 -12.35
C ILE A 14 12.68 12.29 -10.97
N ILE A 15 11.86 12.28 -9.90
CA ILE A 15 12.34 11.97 -8.54
C ILE A 15 12.92 10.55 -8.50
N LYS A 16 12.25 9.56 -9.11
CA LYS A 16 12.78 8.19 -9.17
C LYS A 16 14.08 8.10 -9.96
N ALA A 17 14.18 8.78 -11.10
CA ALA A 17 15.39 8.81 -11.92
C ALA A 17 16.56 9.46 -11.14
N PHE A 18 16.29 10.56 -10.45
CA PHE A 18 17.25 11.22 -9.57
C PHE A 18 17.72 10.30 -8.45
N LEU A 19 16.79 9.63 -7.74
CA LEU A 19 17.12 8.69 -6.67
C LEU A 19 17.90 7.46 -7.16
N LYS A 20 17.69 7.01 -8.40
CA LYS A 20 18.44 5.90 -9.00
C LYS A 20 19.84 6.32 -9.46
N ASN A 21 20.08 7.61 -9.69
CA ASN A 21 21.37 8.15 -10.12
C ASN A 21 22.17 8.78 -8.98
N SER A 22 21.54 9.04 -7.82
CA SER A 22 22.19 9.66 -6.66
C SER A 22 23.03 8.65 -5.85
N ASP A 23 24.22 8.33 -6.34
CA ASP A 23 25.14 7.40 -5.67
C ASP A 23 25.45 7.81 -4.22
N TRP A 24 25.59 9.11 -3.96
CA TRP A 24 25.89 9.64 -2.64
C TRP A 24 24.76 9.47 -1.62
N LEU A 25 23.51 9.36 -2.06
CA LEU A 25 22.33 9.33 -1.18
C LEU A 25 21.76 7.91 -1.02
N THR A 26 21.66 7.18 -2.13
CA THR A 26 20.95 5.88 -2.22
C THR A 26 21.84 4.74 -2.65
N ARG A 27 23.12 5.01 -2.96
CA ARG A 27 24.02 4.09 -3.70
C ARG A 27 23.51 3.75 -5.11
N GLY A 28 22.67 4.62 -5.66
CA GLY A 28 22.21 4.55 -7.05
C GLY A 28 21.33 3.32 -7.30
N THR A 29 21.77 2.46 -8.22
CA THR A 29 21.11 1.19 -8.54
C THR A 29 21.69 0.00 -7.78
N ALA A 30 22.72 0.21 -6.96
CA ALA A 30 23.36 -0.87 -6.21
C ALA A 30 22.42 -1.39 -5.13
N THR A 31 22.25 -2.71 -5.10
CA THR A 31 21.50 -3.38 -4.05
C THR A 31 22.19 -3.20 -2.70
N VAL A 32 21.44 -2.73 -1.70
CA VAL A 32 21.97 -2.58 -0.34
C VAL A 32 21.58 -3.82 0.47
N SER A 33 22.57 -4.58 0.91
CA SER A 33 22.41 -5.77 1.76
C SER A 33 23.65 -6.03 2.61
N PRO A 34 23.50 -6.51 3.87
CA PRO A 34 22.26 -6.57 4.63
C PRO A 34 21.90 -5.20 5.23
N LEU A 35 20.62 -4.84 5.22
CA LEU A 35 20.16 -3.74 6.08
C LEU A 35 20.13 -4.21 7.55
N PRO A 36 20.48 -3.32 8.50
CA PRO A 36 20.44 -3.66 9.91
C PRO A 36 19.02 -4.04 10.33
N TRP A 37 18.87 -5.22 10.94
CA TRP A 37 17.59 -5.66 11.46
C TRP A 37 17.36 -4.96 12.82
N PRO A 38 16.21 -4.30 13.04
CA PRO A 38 15.97 -3.54 14.27
C PRO A 38 15.76 -4.42 15.52
N THR A 39 15.67 -5.74 15.35
CA THR A 39 15.48 -6.73 16.42
C THR A 39 16.61 -7.77 16.37
N PRO A 40 16.82 -8.56 17.43
CA PRO A 40 17.82 -9.63 17.40
C PRO A 40 17.51 -10.61 16.25
N GLY A 41 18.56 -11.04 15.56
CA GLY A 41 18.44 -11.78 14.31
C GLY A 41 17.91 -13.21 14.49
N PRO A 42 17.48 -13.87 13.41
CA PRO A 42 17.10 -15.29 13.43
C PRO A 42 18.19 -16.23 13.97
N ALA A 43 19.46 -15.82 13.85
CA ALA A 43 20.60 -16.58 14.36
C ALA A 43 20.72 -16.57 15.90
N GLU A 44 20.15 -15.57 16.57
CA GLU A 44 20.26 -15.41 18.04
C GLU A 44 19.04 -15.95 18.77
N LEU A 45 17.84 -15.76 18.22
CA LEU A 45 16.56 -16.06 18.88
C LEU A 45 15.74 -17.15 18.17
N GLY A 46 16.18 -17.63 17.02
CA GLY A 46 15.39 -18.50 16.14
C GLY A 46 14.46 -17.71 15.21
N PHE A 47 14.17 -18.30 14.05
CA PHE A 47 13.46 -17.63 12.94
C PHE A 47 12.05 -17.14 13.30
N THR A 48 11.28 -17.94 14.04
CA THR A 48 9.91 -17.61 14.41
C THR A 48 9.86 -16.47 15.43
N LEU A 49 10.71 -16.53 16.46
CA LEU A 49 10.74 -15.53 17.52
C LEU A 49 11.23 -14.17 17.00
N ALA A 50 12.29 -14.15 16.19
CA ALA A 50 12.80 -12.93 15.58
C ALA A 50 11.73 -12.21 14.73
N ARG A 51 10.95 -12.95 13.94
CA ARG A 51 9.84 -12.39 13.16
C ARG A 51 8.67 -11.94 14.02
N ALA A 52 8.37 -12.65 15.10
CA ALA A 52 7.32 -12.25 16.04
C ALA A 52 7.67 -10.93 16.75
N ILE A 53 8.93 -10.74 17.13
CA ILE A 53 9.41 -9.47 17.73
C ILE A 53 9.38 -8.34 16.69
N TYR A 54 9.79 -8.61 15.45
CA TYR A 54 9.67 -7.60 14.39
C TYR A 54 8.21 -7.18 14.16
N LEU A 55 7.30 -8.16 14.15
CA LEU A 55 5.87 -7.91 14.04
C LEU A 55 5.37 -7.09 15.23
N SER A 56 5.80 -7.37 16.46
CA SER A 56 5.36 -6.63 17.64
C SER A 56 5.86 -5.18 17.62
N VAL A 57 7.12 -4.95 17.21
CA VAL A 57 7.68 -3.59 17.02
C VAL A 57 6.91 -2.83 15.94
N THR A 58 6.64 -3.48 14.80
CA THR A 58 5.88 -2.87 13.70
C THR A 58 4.43 -2.57 14.12
N ALA A 59 3.79 -3.48 14.86
CA ALA A 59 2.45 -3.29 15.39
C ALA A 59 2.41 -2.14 16.41
N ALA A 60 3.41 -2.03 17.29
CA ALA A 60 3.56 -0.91 18.21
C ALA A 60 3.73 0.41 17.46
N MET A 61 4.56 0.45 16.42
CA MET A 61 4.73 1.62 15.54
C MET A 61 3.39 2.03 14.89
N ILE A 62 2.64 1.08 14.33
CA ILE A 62 1.31 1.34 13.76
C ILE A 62 0.35 1.86 14.83
N ALA A 63 0.34 1.28 16.03
CA ALA A 63 -0.50 1.72 17.13
C ALA A 63 -0.18 3.15 17.58
N VAL A 64 1.10 3.52 17.66
CA VAL A 64 1.54 4.88 17.96
C VAL A 64 1.09 5.85 16.86
N ILE A 65 1.30 5.51 15.59
CA ILE A 65 0.85 6.34 14.45
C ILE A 65 -0.67 6.50 14.50
N PHE A 66 -1.42 5.42 14.72
CA PHE A 66 -2.87 5.45 14.82
C PHE A 66 -3.33 6.35 15.97
N PHE A 67 -2.70 6.24 17.15
CA PHE A 67 -3.00 7.10 18.29
C PHE A 67 -2.71 8.57 18.00
N LEU A 68 -1.57 8.89 17.39
CA LEU A 68 -1.21 10.26 17.01
C LEU A 68 -2.19 10.83 15.99
N LEU A 69 -2.57 10.06 14.98
CA LEU A 69 -3.58 10.45 13.98
C LEU A 69 -4.96 10.64 14.61
N HIS A 70 -5.36 9.75 15.52
CA HIS A 70 -6.62 9.86 16.24
C HIS A 70 -6.66 11.13 17.10
N ARG A 71 -5.56 11.44 17.80
CA ARG A 71 -5.42 12.68 18.56
C ARG A 71 -5.44 13.91 17.65
N ALA A 72 -4.70 13.89 16.54
CA ALA A 72 -4.67 14.98 15.57
C ALA A 72 -6.05 15.24 14.93
N TYR A 73 -6.83 14.18 14.69
CA TYR A 73 -8.18 14.26 14.15
C TYR A 73 -9.17 14.96 15.10
N HIS A 74 -9.05 14.73 16.42
CA HIS A 74 -9.91 15.38 17.42
C HIS A 74 -9.40 16.75 17.87
N ALA A 75 -8.13 17.07 17.59
CA ALA A 75 -7.54 18.35 17.89
C ALA A 75 -8.19 19.51 17.09
N PRO A 76 -8.00 20.78 17.51
CA PRO A 76 -8.46 21.95 16.76
C PRO A 76 -7.99 21.98 15.29
N TRP A 77 -6.79 21.45 15.04
CA TRP A 77 -6.24 21.31 13.68
C TRP A 77 -7.07 20.37 12.81
N GLY A 78 -7.45 19.18 13.31
CA GLY A 78 -8.32 18.24 12.59
C GLY A 78 -9.73 18.79 12.35
N ARG A 79 -10.30 19.52 13.32
CA ARG A 79 -11.60 20.21 13.15
C ARG A 79 -11.55 21.26 12.04
N MET A 80 -10.48 22.04 11.98
CA MET A 80 -10.27 23.04 10.93
C MET A 80 -10.16 22.39 9.54
N ILE A 81 -9.48 21.26 9.42
CA ILE A 81 -9.36 20.55 8.13
C ILE A 81 -10.70 20.01 7.66
N ARG A 82 -11.52 19.46 8.58
CA ARG A 82 -12.88 19.04 8.24
C ARG A 82 -13.73 20.22 7.76
N ALA A 83 -13.63 21.38 8.41
CA ALA A 83 -14.32 22.58 7.94
C ALA A 83 -13.89 23.00 6.52
N ILE A 84 -12.59 22.89 6.19
CA ILE A 84 -12.07 23.14 4.83
C ILE A 84 -12.61 22.09 3.84
N ARG A 85 -12.72 20.82 4.25
CA ARG A 85 -13.29 19.73 3.44
C ARG A 85 -14.76 19.96 3.12
N ASP A 86 -15.53 20.44 4.12
CA ASP A 86 -16.98 20.59 4.01
C ASP A 86 -17.37 21.85 3.21
N ASN A 87 -16.69 22.99 3.44
CA ASN A 87 -16.88 24.19 2.63
C ASN A 87 -15.61 25.08 2.61
N GLU A 88 -14.85 24.98 1.52
CA GLU A 88 -13.63 25.76 1.29
C GLU A 88 -13.91 27.28 1.25
N VAL A 89 -14.99 27.72 0.61
CA VAL A 89 -15.32 29.15 0.48
C VAL A 89 -15.61 29.76 1.86
N SER A 90 -16.38 29.06 2.69
CA SER A 90 -16.66 29.50 4.06
C SER A 90 -15.41 29.50 4.94
N ALA A 91 -14.54 28.48 4.81
CA ALA A 91 -13.30 28.43 5.56
C ALA A 91 -12.33 29.57 5.17
N ALA A 92 -12.27 29.93 3.87
CA ALA A 92 -11.50 31.07 3.38
C ALA A 92 -12.03 32.41 3.92
N ALA A 93 -13.36 32.59 3.93
CA ALA A 93 -14.00 33.80 4.46
C ALA A 93 -13.72 34.00 5.96
N MET A 94 -13.49 32.92 6.70
CA MET A 94 -13.06 32.94 8.12
C MET A 94 -11.55 33.17 8.31
N GLY A 95 -10.83 33.55 7.25
CA GLY A 95 -9.40 33.89 7.30
C GLY A 95 -8.46 32.69 7.41
N LYS A 96 -8.90 31.48 7.03
CA LYS A 96 -8.04 30.29 7.02
C LYS A 96 -7.31 30.16 5.67
N ASP A 97 -5.99 30.01 5.72
CA ASP A 97 -5.17 29.71 4.54
C ASP A 97 -5.32 28.23 4.13
N ILE A 98 -6.11 27.98 3.10
CA ILE A 98 -6.40 26.63 2.59
C ILE A 98 -5.15 25.96 2.00
N ASN A 99 -4.35 26.70 1.25
CA ASN A 99 -3.19 26.16 0.54
C ASN A 99 -2.13 25.68 1.52
N LYS A 100 -1.86 26.47 2.56
CA LYS A 100 -0.95 26.05 3.63
C LYS A 100 -1.42 24.80 4.35
N ARG A 101 -2.72 24.67 4.64
CA ARG A 101 -3.27 23.45 5.30
C ARG A 101 -3.25 22.23 4.41
N ARG A 102 -3.49 22.39 3.09
CA ARG A 102 -3.32 21.29 2.12
C ARG A 102 -1.87 20.81 2.07
N LEU A 103 -0.90 21.73 2.07
CA LEU A 103 0.52 21.39 2.08
C LEU A 103 0.92 20.66 3.38
N GLU A 104 0.46 21.12 4.54
CA GLU A 104 0.71 20.46 5.83
C GLU A 104 0.24 18.99 5.83
N ILE A 105 -0.99 18.73 5.37
CA ILE A 105 -1.54 17.37 5.27
C ILE A 105 -0.74 16.52 4.28
N PHE A 106 -0.38 17.10 3.14
CA PHE A 106 0.41 16.42 2.12
C PHE A 106 1.77 15.97 2.67
N VAL A 107 2.50 16.88 3.34
CA VAL A 107 3.79 16.58 3.96
C VAL A 107 3.65 15.51 5.05
N LEU A 108 2.62 15.59 5.90
CA LEU A 108 2.35 14.56 6.91
C LEU A 108 2.10 13.19 6.28
N GLY A 109 1.35 13.14 5.17
CA GLY A 109 1.15 11.91 4.39
C GLY A 109 2.47 11.33 3.88
N CYS A 110 3.34 12.16 3.29
CA CYS A 110 4.65 11.73 2.80
C CYS A 110 5.55 11.17 3.91
N ILE A 111 5.55 11.78 5.10
CA ILE A 111 6.30 11.29 6.26
C ILE A 111 5.83 9.89 6.64
N LEU A 112 4.52 9.67 6.75
CA LEU A 112 3.96 8.37 7.12
C LEU A 112 4.24 7.30 6.05
N MET A 113 4.15 7.65 4.77
CA MET A 113 4.54 6.76 3.67
C MET A 113 6.03 6.38 3.74
N GLY A 114 6.90 7.33 4.06
CA GLY A 114 8.34 7.08 4.23
C GLY A 114 8.65 6.12 5.38
N VAL A 115 7.98 6.30 6.54
CA VAL A 115 8.11 5.38 7.69
C VAL A 115 7.65 3.97 7.31
N GLY A 116 6.52 3.84 6.62
CA GLY A 116 6.03 2.54 6.13
C GLY A 116 6.99 1.87 5.15
N GLY A 117 7.55 2.64 4.21
CA GLY A 117 8.57 2.15 3.27
C GLY A 117 9.86 1.69 3.96
N GLY A 118 10.33 2.44 4.97
CA GLY A 118 11.50 2.08 5.76
C GLY A 118 11.29 0.78 6.56
N ALA A 119 10.10 0.59 7.13
CA ALA A 119 9.74 -0.66 7.78
C ALA A 119 9.65 -1.83 6.79
N LEU A 120 9.14 -1.61 5.57
CA LEU A 120 9.13 -2.66 4.55
C LEU A 120 10.56 -3.04 4.10
N ALA A 121 11.43 -2.05 3.86
CA ALA A 121 12.81 -2.29 3.46
C ALA A 121 13.61 -3.02 4.55
N SER A 122 13.41 -2.65 5.82
CA SER A 122 14.05 -3.30 6.96
C SER A 122 13.61 -4.76 7.11
N PHE A 123 12.32 -5.05 6.87
CA PHE A 123 11.78 -6.41 6.90
C PHE A 123 12.39 -7.31 5.81
N ASN A 124 12.69 -6.76 4.63
CA ASN A 124 13.28 -7.53 3.54
C ASN A 124 14.80 -7.73 3.70
N SER A 125 15.48 -7.02 4.62
CA SER A 125 16.97 -7.00 4.76
C SER A 125 17.74 -6.63 3.49
N LEU A 126 17.01 -6.23 2.45
CA LEU A 126 17.49 -6.07 1.10
C LEU A 126 16.73 -4.90 0.51
N PHE A 127 17.47 -3.91 0.02
CA PHE A 127 16.90 -2.85 -0.77
C PHE A 127 17.40 -2.99 -2.21
N ASP A 128 16.52 -3.45 -3.09
CA ASP A 128 16.76 -3.51 -4.53
C ASP A 128 15.87 -2.50 -5.25
N PRO A 129 16.42 -1.41 -5.83
CA PRO A 129 15.67 -0.42 -6.59
C PRO A 129 14.94 -0.97 -7.82
N GLN A 130 15.32 -2.14 -8.35
CA GLN A 130 14.68 -2.75 -9.52
C GLN A 130 13.46 -3.61 -9.15
N GLY A 131 13.43 -4.18 -7.95
CA GLY A 131 12.32 -4.99 -7.46
C GLY A 131 11.01 -4.21 -7.16
N TYR A 132 11.08 -2.89 -7.00
CA TYR A 132 9.93 -2.04 -6.72
C TYR A 132 9.15 -1.67 -7.99
N LEU A 133 8.54 -2.67 -8.64
CA LEU A 133 7.68 -2.41 -9.79
C LEU A 133 6.40 -1.66 -9.37
N PRO A 134 5.98 -0.61 -10.10
CA PRO A 134 4.80 0.19 -9.76
C PRO A 134 3.50 -0.63 -9.67
N LEU A 135 3.39 -1.68 -10.50
CA LEU A 135 2.22 -2.56 -10.53
C LEU A 135 2.01 -3.32 -9.21
N ASN A 136 3.10 -3.73 -8.55
CA ASN A 136 3.02 -4.51 -7.32
C ASN A 136 2.92 -3.64 -6.05
N HIS A 137 3.40 -2.40 -6.10
CA HIS A 137 3.49 -1.54 -4.91
C HIS A 137 2.51 -0.38 -4.99
N THR A 138 2.63 0.49 -5.98
CA THR A 138 1.85 1.75 -6.06
C THR A 138 0.37 1.49 -6.32
N PHE A 139 0.05 0.64 -7.30
CA PHE A 139 -1.35 0.31 -7.63
C PHE A 139 -2.04 -0.44 -6.49
N LEU A 140 -1.34 -1.36 -5.84
CA LEU A 140 -1.89 -2.14 -4.73
C LEU A 140 -2.26 -1.22 -3.55
N VAL A 141 -1.38 -0.27 -3.20
CA VAL A 141 -1.67 0.73 -2.15
C VAL A 141 -2.87 1.62 -2.53
N LEU A 142 -3.03 2.01 -3.80
CA LEU A 142 -4.20 2.77 -4.22
C LEU A 142 -5.50 1.99 -3.99
N VAL A 143 -5.50 0.69 -4.29
CA VAL A 143 -6.67 -0.17 -4.03
C VAL A 143 -6.94 -0.30 -2.52
N MET A 144 -5.90 -0.44 -1.70
CA MET A 144 -6.05 -0.46 -0.24
C MET A 144 -6.77 0.78 0.28
N VAL A 145 -6.43 1.96 -0.24
CA VAL A 145 -7.05 3.24 0.14
C VAL A 145 -8.50 3.30 -0.35
N ILE A 146 -8.78 2.87 -1.58
CA ILE A 146 -10.15 2.89 -2.13
C ILE A 146 -11.08 1.95 -1.36
N LEU A 147 -10.58 0.82 -0.86
CA LEU A 147 -11.39 -0.14 -0.08
C LEU A 147 -11.65 0.31 1.37
N GLY A 148 -10.82 1.20 1.91
CA GLY A 148 -10.93 1.73 3.26
C GLY A 148 -11.28 3.22 3.37
N PRO A 149 -12.33 3.73 2.70
CA PRO A 149 -12.69 5.14 2.76
C PRO A 149 -13.36 5.49 4.09
N GLY A 150 -13.12 6.73 4.55
CA GLY A 150 -13.98 7.40 5.52
C GLY A 150 -13.65 7.20 7.00
N ASN A 151 -12.84 6.22 7.40
CA ASN A 151 -12.35 6.16 8.79
C ASN A 151 -11.00 5.45 8.92
N ASN A 152 -10.21 5.83 9.94
CA ASN A 152 -8.88 5.29 10.18
C ASN A 152 -8.87 3.76 10.36
N LEU A 153 -9.94 3.18 10.93
CA LEU A 153 -10.06 1.72 11.12
C LEU A 153 -10.32 1.01 9.78
N GLY A 154 -11.19 1.57 8.94
CA GLY A 154 -11.55 1.11 7.61
C GLY A 154 -10.35 1.13 6.69
N THR A 155 -9.46 2.11 6.84
CA THR A 155 -8.16 2.11 6.13
C THR A 155 -7.26 0.94 6.56
N ILE A 156 -7.18 0.61 7.85
CA ILE A 156 -6.42 -0.56 8.33
C ILE A 156 -7.05 -1.86 7.82
N PHE A 157 -8.37 -2.02 7.95
CA PHE A 157 -9.08 -3.20 7.45
C PHE A 157 -8.98 -3.34 5.93
N GLY A 158 -9.09 -2.24 5.19
CA GLY A 158 -8.90 -2.21 3.74
C GLY A 158 -7.49 -2.64 3.34
N ALA A 159 -6.46 -2.11 4.03
CA ALA A 159 -5.07 -2.52 3.81
C ALA A 159 -4.86 -4.01 4.08
N VAL A 160 -5.33 -4.51 5.22
CA VAL A 160 -5.20 -5.93 5.61
C VAL A 160 -5.98 -6.83 4.64
N ALA A 161 -7.22 -6.47 4.29
CA ALA A 161 -8.05 -7.26 3.38
C ALA A 161 -7.42 -7.37 1.99
N VAL A 162 -6.99 -6.26 1.39
CA VAL A 162 -6.30 -6.29 0.09
C VAL A 162 -4.99 -7.06 0.18
N TYR A 163 -4.25 -6.93 1.28
CA TYR A 163 -3.02 -7.70 1.47
C TYR A 163 -3.27 -9.21 1.57
N ILE A 164 -4.33 -9.63 2.29
CA ILE A 164 -4.74 -11.04 2.36
C ILE A 164 -5.14 -11.52 0.97
N ILE A 165 -5.92 -10.74 0.22
CA ILE A 165 -6.30 -11.05 -1.17
C ILE A 165 -5.05 -11.21 -2.05
N TRP A 166 -4.08 -10.31 -1.90
CA TRP A 166 -2.82 -10.39 -2.63
C TRP A 166 -1.98 -11.61 -2.24
N LEU A 167 -1.95 -11.99 -0.97
CA LEU A 167 -1.25 -13.19 -0.49
C LEU A 167 -1.94 -14.47 -1.00
N MET A 168 -3.27 -14.49 -1.01
CA MET A 168 -4.08 -15.62 -1.50
C MET A 168 -4.12 -15.70 -3.03
N SER A 169 -3.72 -14.64 -3.76
CA SER A 169 -3.70 -14.64 -5.23
C SER A 169 -2.75 -15.68 -5.81
N GLU A 170 -1.65 -15.98 -5.12
CA GLU A 170 -0.64 -16.96 -5.57
C GLU A 170 -1.13 -18.42 -5.48
N PRO A 171 -1.62 -18.92 -4.33
CA PRO A 171 -2.22 -20.26 -4.28
C PRO A 171 -3.48 -20.36 -5.14
N LEU A 172 -4.26 -19.27 -5.27
CA LEU A 172 -5.44 -19.26 -6.15
C LEU A 172 -5.06 -19.37 -7.64
N ALA A 173 -4.02 -18.66 -8.08
CA ALA A 173 -3.52 -18.77 -9.45
C ALA A 173 -3.02 -20.18 -9.75
N LEU A 174 -2.27 -20.79 -8.83
CA LEU A 174 -1.83 -22.18 -8.96
C LEU A 174 -3.01 -23.15 -9.01
N PHE A 175 -4.01 -22.97 -8.15
CA PHE A 175 -5.22 -23.79 -8.13
C PHE A 175 -5.99 -23.70 -9.46
N LEU A 176 -6.21 -22.49 -9.98
CA LEU A 176 -6.90 -22.26 -11.25
C LEU A 176 -6.13 -22.86 -12.44
N MET A 177 -4.81 -22.72 -12.45
CA MET A 177 -3.97 -23.32 -13.49
C MET A 177 -3.99 -24.84 -13.44
N ASN A 178 -3.92 -25.44 -12.25
CA ASN A 178 -4.04 -26.90 -12.08
C ASN A 178 -5.42 -27.40 -12.50
N LEU A 179 -6.49 -26.65 -12.18
CA LEU A 179 -7.85 -26.95 -12.64
C LEU A 179 -7.92 -26.92 -14.17
N ALA A 180 -7.40 -25.87 -14.80
CA ALA A 180 -7.40 -25.72 -16.25
C ALA A 180 -6.64 -26.85 -16.97
N VAL A 181 -5.50 -27.29 -16.40
CA VAL A 181 -4.73 -28.43 -16.90
C VAL A 181 -5.53 -29.73 -16.76
N MET A 182 -6.14 -29.97 -15.59
CA MET A 182 -6.96 -31.16 -15.35
C MET A 182 -8.16 -31.26 -16.31
N PHE A 183 -8.84 -30.14 -16.57
CA PHE A 183 -9.91 -30.09 -17.57
C PHE A 183 -9.39 -30.22 -19.01
N GLY A 184 -8.23 -29.64 -19.32
CA GLY A 184 -7.61 -29.71 -20.64
C GLY A 184 -7.14 -31.12 -21.02
N GLU A 185 -6.53 -31.82 -20.07
CA GLU A 185 -6.15 -33.23 -20.24
C GLU A 185 -7.38 -34.13 -20.34
N GLY A 186 -8.36 -33.93 -19.44
CA GLY A 186 -9.54 -34.80 -19.34
C GLY A 186 -10.55 -34.64 -20.49
N VAL A 187 -10.69 -33.45 -21.06
CA VAL A 187 -11.70 -33.17 -22.11
C VAL A 187 -11.07 -33.01 -23.49
N PHE A 188 -9.86 -32.47 -23.59
CA PHE A 188 -9.25 -32.08 -24.88
C PHE A 188 -7.98 -32.86 -25.22
N GLY A 189 -7.49 -33.77 -24.36
CA GLY A 189 -6.25 -34.54 -24.60
C GLY A 189 -5.03 -33.63 -24.80
N TRP A 190 -5.08 -32.43 -24.22
CA TRP A 190 -4.06 -31.40 -24.42
C TRP A 190 -2.86 -31.67 -23.52
N ASP A 191 -1.69 -31.89 -24.12
CA ASP A 191 -0.46 -32.15 -23.38
C ASP A 191 0.10 -30.83 -22.80
N PRO A 192 0.23 -30.68 -21.48
CA PRO A 192 0.60 -29.42 -20.89
C PRO A 192 2.07 -29.06 -21.18
N PRO A 193 2.38 -27.82 -21.57
CA PRO A 193 3.77 -27.41 -21.78
C PRO A 193 4.59 -27.52 -20.49
N ALA A 194 5.77 -28.12 -20.58
CA ALA A 194 6.74 -28.11 -19.46
C ALA A 194 6.99 -26.65 -19.03
N ASN A 195 6.99 -26.41 -17.71
CA ASN A 195 7.08 -25.10 -17.02
C ASN A 195 5.74 -24.36 -16.71
N LEU A 196 4.66 -25.08 -16.42
CA LEU A 196 3.40 -24.49 -15.95
C LEU A 196 3.51 -23.72 -14.62
N SER A 197 4.37 -24.17 -13.71
CA SER A 197 4.59 -23.49 -12.42
C SER A 197 5.16 -22.08 -12.59
N SER A 198 6.08 -21.87 -13.55
CA SER A 198 6.62 -20.54 -13.84
C SER A 198 5.66 -19.65 -14.62
N ARG A 199 4.75 -20.23 -15.43
CA ARG A 199 3.65 -19.50 -16.09
C ARG A 199 2.53 -19.11 -15.11
N ALA A 200 2.28 -19.93 -14.08
CA ALA A 200 1.30 -19.61 -13.03
C ALA A 200 1.71 -18.37 -12.21
N LEU A 201 3.01 -18.15 -12.01
CA LEU A 201 3.54 -16.92 -11.41
C LEU A 201 3.21 -15.67 -12.24
N GLN A 202 3.16 -15.77 -13.58
CA GLN A 202 2.70 -14.68 -14.43
C GLN A 202 1.17 -14.52 -14.40
N ALA A 203 0.42 -15.63 -14.30
CA ALA A 203 -1.04 -15.63 -14.14
C ALA A 203 -1.50 -14.93 -12.85
N ARG A 204 -0.64 -14.86 -11.82
CA ARG A 204 -0.91 -14.10 -10.58
C ARG A 204 -1.33 -12.65 -10.87
N VAL A 205 -0.69 -11.98 -11.82
CA VAL A 205 -1.00 -10.58 -12.17
C VAL A 205 -2.43 -10.45 -12.70
N LEU A 206 -2.87 -11.41 -13.52
CA LEU A 206 -4.24 -11.49 -14.03
C LEU A 206 -5.24 -11.70 -12.89
N VAL A 207 -4.94 -12.63 -11.98
CA VAL A 207 -5.79 -12.92 -10.81
C VAL A 207 -5.89 -11.70 -9.89
N ILE A 208 -4.80 -10.97 -9.66
CA ILE A 208 -4.79 -9.71 -8.91
C ILE A 208 -5.66 -8.66 -9.60
N GLY A 209 -5.49 -8.44 -10.90
CA GLY A 209 -6.29 -7.48 -11.66
C GLY A 209 -7.79 -7.80 -11.65
N LEU A 210 -8.14 -9.09 -11.79
CA LEU A 210 -9.50 -9.59 -11.68
C LEU A 210 -10.08 -9.33 -10.27
N LEU A 211 -9.33 -9.70 -9.23
CA LEU A 211 -9.73 -9.50 -7.83
C LEU A 211 -9.95 -8.04 -7.50
N ILE A 212 -9.05 -7.15 -7.93
CA ILE A 212 -9.20 -5.70 -7.75
C ILE A 212 -10.47 -5.21 -8.45
N THR A 213 -10.71 -5.62 -9.69
CA THR A 213 -11.91 -5.24 -10.44
C THR A 213 -13.18 -5.72 -9.74
N LEU A 214 -13.15 -6.93 -9.19
CA LEU A 214 -14.26 -7.54 -8.47
C LEU A 214 -14.52 -6.81 -7.14
N VAL A 215 -13.46 -6.51 -6.39
CA VAL A 215 -13.54 -5.72 -5.15
C VAL A 215 -14.11 -4.33 -5.42
N LEU A 216 -13.65 -3.64 -6.46
CA LEU A 216 -14.17 -2.32 -6.84
C LEU A 216 -15.65 -2.40 -7.29
N ARG A 217 -16.06 -3.50 -7.93
CA ARG A 217 -17.43 -3.71 -8.36
C ARG A 217 -18.39 -3.98 -7.20
N PHE A 218 -17.96 -4.78 -6.20
CA PHE A 218 -18.85 -5.25 -5.13
C PHE A 218 -18.73 -4.45 -3.82
N ALA A 219 -17.64 -3.71 -3.60
CA ALA A 219 -17.43 -2.89 -2.40
C ALA A 219 -17.11 -1.40 -2.72
N PRO A 220 -17.94 -0.69 -3.53
CA PRO A 220 -17.65 0.69 -3.96
C PRO A 220 -17.71 1.73 -2.83
N LYS A 221 -18.35 1.41 -1.69
CA LYS A 221 -18.44 2.28 -0.51
C LYS A 221 -17.42 1.94 0.59
N GLY A 222 -16.52 0.99 0.31
CA GLY A 222 -15.60 0.44 1.30
C GLY A 222 -16.21 -0.63 2.21
N LEU A 223 -15.35 -1.36 2.91
CA LEU A 223 -15.76 -2.45 3.81
C LEU A 223 -16.45 -1.95 5.09
N LEU A 224 -16.10 -0.75 5.55
CA LEU A 224 -16.64 -0.10 6.75
C LEU A 224 -16.92 1.38 6.45
N PRO A 225 -18.09 1.71 5.90
CA PRO A 225 -18.43 3.09 5.56
C PRO A 225 -18.54 3.98 6.82
N GLU A 226 -18.13 5.25 6.69
CA GLU A 226 -18.28 6.27 7.74
C GLU A 226 -19.77 6.56 7.98
N ASN A 227 -20.25 6.40 9.22
CA ASN A 227 -21.57 6.87 9.60
C ASN A 227 -21.53 8.39 9.68
N VAL A 228 -21.98 9.07 8.63
CA VAL A 228 -22.20 10.52 8.68
C VAL A 228 -23.47 10.74 9.51
N PRO A 229 -23.42 11.42 10.67
CA PRO A 229 -24.63 11.82 11.35
C PRO A 229 -25.32 12.86 10.46
N HIS A 230 -26.45 12.48 9.88
CA HIS A 230 -27.35 13.44 9.25
C HIS A 230 -27.88 14.36 10.35
N HIS A 231 -27.39 15.59 10.40
CA HIS A 231 -28.11 16.67 11.07
C HIS A 231 -29.33 16.99 10.21
N GLN A 232 -30.50 16.50 10.65
CA GLN A 232 -31.80 17.01 10.23
C GLN A 232 -32.06 18.36 10.90
#